data_AF-A0A7T0C4W4-F1
#
_entry.id   AF-A0A7T0C4W4-F1
#
_cell.length_a   1.000
_cell.length_b   1.000
_cell.length_c   1.000
_cell.angle_alpha   90.00
_cell.angle_beta   90.00
_cell.angle_gamma   90.00
#
_symmetry.space_group_name_H-M   'P 1'
#
loop_
_entity.id
_entity.type
_entity.pdbx_description
1 polymer ?
#
loop_
_entity_poly.entity_id
_entity_poly.type
_entity_poly.pdbx_seq_one_letter_code
_entity_poly.pdbx_strand_id
1 'polypeptide(L)'
;MDAQDSAYRREREKAKKLKKTQWWQNLLARGECHFCGKIFDRTELTMDHLVPVSRGGSSSKGNVVPCCKPCNNEKKYLTPAEMILKNQLGKDVSF
;
A
#
# COMPACT_ATOMS: atom_id res chain seq x y z
N MET A 1 -1.37 -18.81 -20.29
CA MET A 1 -1.89 -17.68 -19.49
C MET A 1 -1.19 -17.75 -18.14
N ASP A 2 -0.25 -16.86 -17.90
CA ASP A 2 0.79 -17.05 -16.87
C ASP A 2 0.20 -17.00 -15.46
N ALA A 3 0.60 -17.94 -14.59
CA ALA A 3 0.06 -18.08 -13.24
C ALA A 3 0.23 -16.80 -12.39
N GLN A 4 1.29 -16.02 -12.66
CA GLN A 4 1.60 -14.77 -11.99
C GLN A 4 0.62 -13.64 -12.33
N ASP A 5 0.14 -13.57 -13.58
CA ASP A 5 -0.88 -12.61 -14.02
C ASP A 5 -2.26 -12.95 -13.42
N SER A 6 -2.59 -14.25 -13.33
CA SER A 6 -3.81 -14.71 -12.65
C SER A 6 -3.82 -14.36 -11.15
N ALA A 7 -2.70 -14.57 -10.45
CA ALA A 7 -2.55 -14.21 -9.04
C ALA A 7 -2.65 -12.69 -8.82
N TYR A 8 -1.96 -11.89 -9.65
CA TYR A 8 -2.04 -10.44 -9.59
C TYR A 8 -3.49 -9.94 -9.74
N ARG A 9 -4.22 -10.42 -10.76
CA ARG A 9 -5.62 -10.04 -10.98
C ARG A 9 -6.50 -10.42 -9.80
N ARG A 10 -6.32 -11.61 -9.23
CA ARG A 10 -7.08 -12.08 -8.05
C ARG A 10 -6.87 -11.14 -6.87
N GLU A 11 -5.64 -10.76 -6.58
CA GLU A 11 -5.35 -9.85 -5.48
C GLU A 11 -5.91 -8.44 -5.74
N ARG A 12 -5.87 -7.94 -6.98
CA ARG A 12 -6.51 -6.66 -7.33
C ARG A 12 -8.02 -6.68 -7.12
N GLU A 13 -8.70 -7.78 -7.47
CA GLU A 13 -10.13 -7.95 -7.20
C GLU A 13 -10.44 -8.02 -5.70
N LYS A 14 -9.60 -8.71 -4.91
CA LYS A 14 -9.71 -8.70 -3.45
C LYS A 14 -9.55 -7.28 -2.88
N ALA A 15 -8.59 -6.49 -3.37
CA ALA A 15 -8.43 -5.11 -2.95
C ALA A 15 -9.67 -4.26 -3.25
N LYS A 16 -10.28 -4.41 -4.45
CA LYS A 16 -11.54 -3.73 -4.81
C LYS A 16 -12.67 -4.10 -3.84
N LYS A 17 -12.81 -5.38 -3.48
CA LYS A 17 -13.80 -5.83 -2.49
C LYS A 17 -13.50 -5.27 -1.10
N LEU A 18 -12.23 -5.29 -0.68
CA LEU A 18 -11.81 -4.82 0.64
C LEU A 18 -12.09 -3.32 0.82
N LYS A 19 -11.90 -2.50 -0.22
CA LYS A 19 -12.22 -1.06 -0.23
C LYS A 19 -13.69 -0.77 0.10
N LYS A 20 -14.60 -1.70 -0.20
CA LYS A 20 -16.04 -1.56 0.05
C LYS A 20 -16.45 -1.98 1.47
N THR A 21 -15.55 -2.60 2.24
CA THR A 21 -15.88 -3.06 3.60
C THR A 21 -15.92 -1.92 4.60
N GLN A 22 -16.79 -2.05 5.62
CA GLN A 22 -16.86 -1.06 6.71
C GLN A 22 -15.52 -0.91 7.44
N TRP A 23 -14.76 -2.00 7.56
CA TRP A 23 -13.41 -1.97 8.13
C TRP A 23 -12.50 -0.96 7.42
N TRP A 24 -12.48 -0.99 6.08
CA TRP A 24 -11.67 -0.05 5.31
C TRP A 24 -12.22 1.38 5.42
N GLN A 25 -13.53 1.54 5.38
CA GLN A 25 -14.17 2.86 5.53
C GLN A 25 -13.85 3.50 6.89
N ASN A 26 -13.86 2.71 7.97
CA ASN A 26 -13.50 3.14 9.32
C ASN A 26 -12.01 3.47 9.43
N LEU A 27 -11.15 2.67 8.80
CA LEU A 27 -9.70 2.93 8.78
C LEU A 27 -9.39 4.24 8.05
N LEU A 28 -10.00 4.46 6.87
CA LEU A 28 -9.90 5.73 6.14
C LEU A 28 -10.45 6.92 6.92
N ALA A 29 -11.52 6.73 7.69
CA ALA A 29 -12.14 7.80 8.47
C ALA A 29 -11.24 8.34 9.59
N ARG A 30 -10.21 7.60 10.00
CA ARG A 30 -9.19 8.10 10.94
C ARG A 30 -8.32 9.21 10.32
N GLY A 31 -8.27 9.31 9.00
CA GLY A 31 -7.52 10.35 8.30
C GLY A 31 -6.00 10.22 8.36
N GLU A 32 -5.46 9.20 9.02
CA GLU A 32 -4.02 9.09 9.24
C GLU A 32 -3.30 8.33 8.12
N CYS A 33 -2.23 8.92 7.57
CA CYS A 33 -1.33 8.20 6.67
C CYS A 33 -0.39 7.27 7.46
N HIS A 34 -0.33 6.00 7.07
CA HIS A 34 0.50 5.00 7.74
C HIS A 34 2.01 5.32 7.76
N PHE A 35 2.53 5.98 6.74
CA PHE A 35 3.98 6.23 6.63
C PHE A 35 4.42 7.50 7.35
N CYS A 36 3.71 8.63 7.15
CA CYS A 36 4.11 9.91 7.75
C CYS A 36 3.37 10.27 9.03
N GLY A 37 2.31 9.53 9.40
CA GLY A 37 1.49 9.80 10.59
C GLY A 37 0.66 11.10 10.55
N LYS A 38 0.71 11.86 9.46
CA LYS A 38 -0.08 13.09 9.31
C LYS A 38 -1.55 12.78 9.03
N ILE A 39 -2.42 13.71 9.40
CA ILE A 39 -3.87 13.65 9.17
C ILE A 39 -4.21 14.32 7.83
N PHE A 40 -5.08 13.68 7.06
CA PHE A 40 -5.54 14.06 5.74
C PHE A 40 -7.04 13.84 5.59
N ASP A 41 -7.65 14.50 4.61
CA ASP A 41 -9.01 14.19 4.22
C ASP A 41 -9.10 12.80 3.58
N ARG A 42 -10.28 12.17 3.71
CA ARG A 42 -10.53 10.82 3.17
C ARG A 42 -10.29 10.73 1.66
N THR A 43 -10.46 11.83 0.93
CA THR A 43 -10.25 11.92 -0.52
C THR A 43 -8.78 12.02 -0.93
N GLU A 44 -7.90 12.33 0.02
CA GLU A 44 -6.45 12.45 -0.18
C GLU A 44 -5.70 11.16 0.16
N LEU A 45 -6.35 10.27 0.89
CA LEU A 45 -5.84 8.95 1.24
C LEU A 45 -6.18 7.91 0.19
N THR A 46 -5.20 7.06 -0.08
CA THR A 46 -5.29 5.94 -0.99
C THR A 46 -5.02 4.62 -0.26
N MET A 47 -5.48 3.52 -0.84
CA MET A 47 -5.08 2.19 -0.38
C MET A 47 -3.74 1.84 -0.99
N ASP A 48 -2.76 1.58 -0.15
CA ASP A 48 -1.46 1.06 -0.54
C ASP A 48 -1.22 -0.33 0.08
N HIS A 49 -0.34 -1.10 -0.56
CA HIS A 49 0.08 -2.42 -0.10
C HIS A 49 1.51 -2.36 0.44
N LEU A 50 1.72 -2.73 1.70
CA LEU A 50 3.05 -2.74 2.34
C LEU A 50 4.02 -3.61 1.53
N VAL A 51 3.61 -4.83 1.19
CA VAL A 51 4.23 -5.65 0.15
C VAL A 51 3.42 -5.48 -1.13
N PRO A 52 4.00 -4.93 -2.22
CA PRO A 52 3.28 -4.75 -3.48
C PRO A 52 2.73 -6.06 -4.04
N VAL A 53 1.55 -5.99 -4.68
CA VAL A 53 0.93 -7.17 -5.32
C VAL A 53 1.82 -7.74 -6.43
N SER A 54 2.55 -6.89 -7.16
CA SER A 54 3.53 -7.32 -8.17
C SER A 54 4.68 -8.15 -7.59
N ARG A 55 4.90 -8.07 -6.27
CA ARG A 55 5.92 -8.82 -5.52
C ARG A 55 5.31 -9.90 -4.64
N GLY A 56 4.10 -10.37 -4.97
CA GLY A 56 3.43 -11.45 -4.25
C GLY A 56 2.66 -11.01 -3.00
N GLY A 57 2.52 -9.71 -2.74
CA GLY A 57 1.76 -9.20 -1.61
C GLY A 57 0.26 -9.49 -1.70
N SER A 58 -0.34 -9.87 -0.57
CA SER A 58 -1.77 -10.18 -0.48
C SER A 58 -2.63 -8.93 -0.28
N SER A 59 -3.88 -8.93 -0.73
CA SER A 59 -4.85 -7.87 -0.41
C SER A 59 -5.64 -8.23 0.86
N SER A 60 -4.93 -8.29 1.97
CA SER A 60 -5.45 -8.59 3.30
C SER A 60 -5.33 -7.39 4.25
N LYS A 61 -6.12 -7.39 5.33
CA LYS A 61 -6.12 -6.30 6.33
C LYS A 61 -4.74 -6.02 6.95
N GLY A 62 -3.85 -7.02 6.99
CA GLY A 62 -2.48 -6.87 7.52
C GLY A 62 -1.48 -6.33 6.51
N ASN A 63 -1.82 -6.27 5.21
CA ASN A 63 -0.92 -5.79 4.16
C ASN A 63 -1.41 -4.50 3.51
N VAL A 64 -2.67 -4.08 3.73
CA VAL A 64 -3.20 -2.82 3.17
C VAL A 64 -3.27 -1.73 4.22
N VAL A 65 -2.89 -0.51 3.83
CA VAL A 65 -2.85 0.66 4.72
C VAL A 65 -3.32 1.93 4.01
N PRO A 66 -3.86 2.94 4.73
CA PRO A 66 -4.08 4.27 4.17
C PRO A 66 -2.76 5.00 3.94
N CYS A 67 -2.61 5.57 2.76
CA CYS A 67 -1.40 6.28 2.35
C CYS A 67 -1.76 7.57 1.62
N CYS A 68 -1.16 8.69 2.01
CA CYS A 68 -1.33 9.96 1.30
C CYS A 68 -0.57 9.90 -0.05
N LYS A 69 -0.98 10.74 -1.00
CA LYS A 69 -0.37 10.78 -2.34
C LYS A 69 1.16 11.00 -2.31
N PRO A 70 1.73 11.91 -1.50
CA PRO A 70 3.18 12.10 -1.44
C PRO A 70 3.94 10.83 -1.02
N CYS A 71 3.54 10.21 0.11
CA CYS A 71 4.19 8.98 0.58
C CYS A 71 4.00 7.83 -0.40
N ASN A 72 2.82 7.73 -1.03
CA ASN A 72 2.56 6.67 -2.01
C ASN A 72 3.46 6.81 -3.25
N ASN A 73 3.68 8.05 -3.71
CA ASN A 73 4.56 8.34 -4.84
C ASN A 73 6.05 8.12 -4.52
N GLU A 74 6.46 8.37 -3.27
CA GLU A 74 7.83 8.13 -2.80
C GLU A 74 8.11 6.62 -2.68
N LYS A 75 7.17 5.87 -2.10
CA LYS A 75 7.28 4.41 -1.92
C LYS A 75 7.36 3.65 -3.24
N LYS A 76 6.53 3.98 -4.23
CA LYS A 76 6.43 3.25 -5.52
C LYS A 76 6.24 1.73 -5.29
N TYR A 77 7.27 0.94 -5.60
CA TYR A 77 7.30 -0.52 -5.49
C TYR A 77 8.16 -1.01 -4.30
N LEU A 78 8.63 -0.09 -3.46
CA LEU A 78 9.41 -0.41 -2.29
C LEU A 78 8.51 -0.98 -1.18
N THR A 79 9.07 -1.91 -0.44
CA THR A 79 8.57 -2.38 0.85
C THR A 79 9.02 -1.42 1.96
N PRO A 80 8.41 -1.46 3.16
CA PRO A 80 8.86 -0.64 4.28
C PRO A 80 10.35 -0.82 4.60
N ALA A 81 10.86 -2.05 4.50
CA ALA A 81 12.28 -2.34 4.72
C ALA A 81 13.18 -1.62 3.70
N GLU A 82 12.81 -1.64 2.42
CA GLU A 82 13.58 -0.94 1.37
C GLU A 82 13.50 0.59 1.51
N MET A 83 12.37 1.13 1.95
CA MET A 83 12.25 2.57 2.25
C MET A 83 13.20 2.97 3.39
N ILE A 84 13.25 2.18 4.46
CA ILE A 84 14.16 2.42 5.59
C ILE A 84 15.61 2.37 5.11
N LEU A 85 15.98 1.34 4.34
CA LEU A 85 17.33 1.18 3.80
C LEU A 85 17.71 2.33 2.86
N LYS A 86 16.81 2.74 1.96
CA LYS A 86 17.03 3.90 1.09
C LYS A 86 17.33 5.16 1.90
N ASN A 87 16.54 5.42 2.93
CA ASN A 87 16.68 6.61 3.78
C ASN A 87 17.98 6.58 4.59
N GLN A 88 18.38 5.41 5.11
CA GLN A 88 19.62 5.24 5.87
C GLN A 88 20.87 5.36 4.99
N LEU A 89 20.81 4.85 3.75
CA LEU A 89 21.96 4.83 2.84
C LEU A 89 22.06 6.10 1.98
N GLY A 90 21.00 6.93 1.92
CA GLY A 90 20.96 8.12 1.08
C GLY A 90 21.04 7.84 -0.43
N LYS A 91 20.76 6.60 -0.85
CA LYS A 91 20.82 6.15 -2.25
C LYS A 91 19.71 5.14 -2.54
N ASP A 92 19.33 5.02 -3.80
CA ASP A 92 18.36 4.01 -4.21
C ASP A 92 18.89 2.59 -3.95
N VAL A 93 18.00 1.72 -3.49
CA VAL A 93 18.25 0.29 -3.26
C VAL A 93 17.43 -0.53 -4.24
N SER A 94 18.10 -1.39 -4.99
CA SER A 94 17.49 -2.37 -5.90
C SER A 94 17.96 -3.77 -5.51
N PHE A 95 17.02 -4.65 -5.22
CA PHE A 95 17.24 -6.07 -4.94
C PHE A 95 16.62 -6.92 -6.04
#